data_AF-A0A3P6SZE9-F1
#
_entry.id   AF-A0A3P6SZE9-F1
#
_cell.length_a   1.000
_cell.length_b   1.000
_cell.length_c   1.000
_cell.angle_alpha   90.00
_cell.angle_beta   90.00
_cell.angle_gamma   90.00
#
_symmetry.space_group_name_H-M   'P 1'
#
loop_
_entity.id
_entity.type
_entity.pdbx_description
1 polymer ?
#
loop_
_entity_poly.entity_id
_entity_poly.type
_entity_poly.pdbx_seq_one_letter_code
_entity_poly.pdbx_strand_id
1 'polypeptide(L)'
;MNAASSPKVAAFQVYLGLNGSQEDLKLPSNNYFLYKSNEATAADDYLRLSADEAVKYGCPPFIYVTFPSAKDPKWDDRHPGVSTCQLITITNPEWFEQFRDKSTKKSQKRLNKDDYLQLKNAFAEIMIERLSELFPQYAKEIIFSESSTSISQQYYMQNDYGELYALPHTVDRFKSDIWTELRHECDIPGLILSGQDVMFCGVTSALHNGLLTAQAILKGDLLKDLDKAIRLQTENVNKSE
;
A
#
# COMPACT_ATOMS: atom_id res chain seq x y z
N MET A 1 -13.76 3.16 -8.44
CA MET A 1 -12.86 4.22 -8.95
C MET A 1 -13.09 4.41 -10.44
N ASN A 2 -14.24 4.97 -10.83
CA ASN A 2 -14.70 4.91 -12.24
C ASN A 2 -14.81 6.26 -12.98
N ALA A 3 -14.51 7.41 -12.36
CA ALA A 3 -14.53 8.72 -13.05
C ALA A 3 -13.60 9.76 -12.39
N ALA A 4 -13.29 10.86 -13.10
CA ALA A 4 -12.61 12.04 -12.54
C ALA A 4 -13.32 12.67 -11.31
N SER A 5 -14.61 12.37 -11.09
CA SER A 5 -15.38 12.76 -9.90
C SER A 5 -15.38 11.69 -8.79
N SER A 6 -14.57 10.63 -8.92
CA SER A 6 -14.41 9.63 -7.88
C SER A 6 -13.76 10.26 -6.64
N PRO A 7 -14.17 9.83 -5.43
CA PRO A 7 -13.55 10.31 -4.20
C PRO A 7 -12.05 9.96 -4.20
N LYS A 8 -11.26 10.84 -3.57
CA LYS A 8 -9.82 10.60 -3.37
C LYS A 8 -9.64 9.33 -2.53
N VAL A 9 -8.59 8.58 -2.84
CA VAL A 9 -8.30 7.30 -2.19
C VAL A 9 -6.95 7.37 -1.52
N ALA A 10 -6.91 7.08 -0.23
CA ALA A 10 -5.70 6.91 0.57
C ALA A 10 -5.72 5.55 1.28
N ALA A 11 -4.67 5.22 2.01
CA ALA A 11 -4.59 4.00 2.81
C ALA A 11 -4.82 4.27 4.30
N PHE A 12 -5.53 3.36 4.96
CA PHE A 12 -5.48 3.22 6.41
C PHE A 12 -4.89 1.85 6.74
N GLN A 13 -3.96 1.79 7.69
CA GLN A 13 -3.30 0.55 8.05
C GLN A 13 -3.24 0.35 9.56
N VAL A 14 -3.35 -0.90 9.99
CA VAL A 14 -3.11 -1.35 11.36
C VAL A 14 -1.93 -2.32 11.35
N TYR A 15 -0.94 -2.07 12.19
CA TYR A 15 0.24 -2.90 12.39
C TYR A 15 0.08 -3.62 13.72
N LEU A 16 0.14 -4.95 13.68
CA LEU A 16 -0.07 -5.81 14.83
C LEU A 16 1.18 -6.63 15.11
N GLY A 17 1.58 -6.67 16.38
CA GLY A 17 2.55 -7.63 16.90
C GLY A 17 1.81 -8.78 17.57
N LEU A 18 2.21 -10.02 17.25
CA LEU A 18 1.62 -11.24 17.78
C LEU A 18 2.62 -11.98 18.67
N ASN A 19 2.13 -12.57 19.76
CA ASN A 19 2.88 -13.42 20.67
C ASN A 19 2.92 -14.86 20.15
N GLY A 20 3.99 -15.22 19.47
CA GLY A 20 4.21 -16.55 18.89
C GLY A 20 4.97 -16.49 17.57
N SER A 21 5.76 -17.52 17.30
CA SER A 21 6.46 -17.70 16.03
C SER A 21 5.49 -18.04 14.89
N GLN A 22 5.98 -18.04 13.65
CA GLN A 22 5.18 -18.53 12.51
C GLN A 22 4.72 -19.98 12.73
N GLU A 23 5.58 -20.83 13.28
CA GLU A 23 5.30 -22.25 13.53
C GLU A 23 4.21 -22.42 14.61
N ASP A 24 4.38 -21.75 15.76
CA ASP A 24 3.45 -21.85 16.88
C ASP A 24 2.03 -21.41 16.49
N LEU A 25 1.96 -20.30 15.75
CA LEU A 25 0.71 -19.68 15.33
C LEU A 25 0.17 -20.26 14.02
N LYS A 26 0.93 -21.12 13.34
CA LYS A 26 0.62 -21.67 12.01
C LYS A 26 0.22 -20.55 11.03
N LEU A 27 1.01 -19.48 11.00
CA LEU A 27 0.74 -18.35 10.13
C LEU A 27 0.96 -18.73 8.67
N PRO A 28 0.02 -18.42 7.78
CA PRO A 28 0.19 -18.69 6.37
C PRO A 28 1.07 -17.63 5.71
N SER A 29 1.77 -18.00 4.64
CA SER A 29 2.58 -17.07 3.84
C SER A 29 1.75 -16.32 2.77
N ASN A 30 0.47 -16.66 2.62
CA ASN A 30 -0.45 -16.01 1.70
C ASN A 30 -1.06 -14.73 2.31
N ASN A 31 -1.91 -14.08 1.52
CA ASN A 31 -2.66 -12.90 1.96
C ASN A 31 -4.15 -13.14 1.77
N TYR A 32 -4.95 -12.48 2.59
CA TYR A 32 -6.40 -12.52 2.49
C TYR A 32 -6.91 -11.16 2.02
N PHE A 33 -7.78 -11.16 1.01
CA PHE A 33 -8.60 -10.01 0.66
C PHE A 33 -10.02 -10.29 1.12
N LEU A 34 -10.41 -9.64 2.21
CA LEU A 34 -11.71 -9.81 2.84
C LEU A 34 -12.63 -8.73 2.28
N TYR A 35 -13.69 -9.10 1.58
CA TYR A 35 -14.65 -8.15 1.02
C TYR A 35 -15.93 -8.16 1.83
N LYS A 36 -16.47 -6.97 2.14
CA LYS A 36 -17.80 -6.83 2.75
C LYS A 36 -18.91 -7.01 1.72
N SER A 37 -18.64 -6.63 0.47
CA SER A 37 -19.59 -6.63 -0.64
C SER A 37 -18.89 -6.97 -1.94
N ASN A 38 -19.61 -7.59 -2.87
CA ASN A 38 -19.18 -7.83 -4.24
C ASN A 38 -19.59 -6.70 -5.20
N GLU A 39 -20.29 -5.67 -4.71
CA GLU A 39 -20.71 -4.53 -5.51
C GLU A 39 -19.51 -3.69 -5.95
N ALA A 40 -19.40 -3.46 -7.26
CA ALA A 40 -18.28 -2.71 -7.85
C ALA A 40 -18.20 -1.25 -7.35
N THR A 41 -19.29 -0.70 -6.84
CA THR A 41 -19.36 0.68 -6.31
C THR A 41 -19.07 0.77 -4.82
N ALA A 42 -19.00 -0.35 -4.08
CA ALA A 42 -18.94 -0.35 -2.62
C ALA A 42 -17.77 0.49 -2.06
N ALA A 43 -16.62 0.47 -2.74
CA ALA A 43 -15.48 1.30 -2.39
C ALA A 43 -15.76 2.80 -2.56
N ASP A 44 -16.33 3.19 -3.70
CA ASP A 44 -16.64 4.60 -3.99
C ASP A 44 -17.76 5.11 -3.08
N ASP A 45 -18.76 4.29 -2.78
CA ASP A 45 -19.87 4.63 -1.89
C ASP A 45 -19.39 4.82 -0.45
N TYR A 46 -18.51 3.95 0.05
CA TYR A 46 -17.88 4.08 1.36
C TYR A 46 -17.03 5.35 1.49
N LEU A 47 -16.23 5.66 0.47
CA LEU A 47 -15.36 6.83 0.49
C LEU A 47 -16.12 8.17 0.40
N ARG A 48 -17.39 8.17 -0.04
CA ARG A 48 -18.25 9.35 -0.04
C ARG A 48 -18.90 9.66 1.31
N LEU A 49 -18.85 8.71 2.26
CA LEU A 49 -19.33 8.94 3.61
C LEU A 49 -18.48 10.00 4.32
N SER A 50 -19.07 10.70 5.28
CA SER A 50 -18.30 11.41 6.29
C SER A 50 -17.53 10.42 7.19
N ALA A 51 -16.55 10.91 7.95
CA ALA A 51 -15.78 10.08 8.86
C ALA A 51 -16.68 9.38 9.90
N ASP A 52 -17.66 10.09 10.47
CA ASP A 52 -18.60 9.53 11.45
C ASP A 52 -19.52 8.46 10.85
N GLU A 53 -20.00 8.69 9.62
CA GLU A 53 -20.81 7.70 8.91
C GLU A 53 -19.99 6.46 8.55
N ALA A 54 -18.73 6.63 8.15
CA ALA A 54 -17.82 5.53 7.85
C ALA A 54 -17.47 4.70 9.09
N VAL A 55 -17.31 5.34 10.26
CA VAL A 55 -17.15 4.64 11.55
C VAL A 55 -18.44 3.89 11.91
N LYS A 56 -19.61 4.52 11.80
CA LYS A 56 -20.91 3.88 12.05
C LYS A 56 -21.21 2.73 11.08
N TYR A 57 -20.68 2.79 9.86
CA TYR A 57 -20.79 1.71 8.88
C TYR A 57 -20.08 0.42 9.35
N GLY A 58 -19.13 0.53 10.29
CA GLY A 58 -18.62 -0.57 11.13
C GLY A 58 -17.74 -1.61 10.43
N CYS A 59 -17.50 -1.48 9.12
CA CYS A 59 -16.58 -2.36 8.39
C CYS A 59 -16.25 -1.72 7.03
N PRO A 60 -14.97 -1.50 6.69
CA PRO A 60 -14.59 -0.98 5.38
C PRO A 60 -14.97 -1.95 4.25
N PRO A 61 -15.03 -1.49 2.99
CA PRO A 61 -15.47 -2.30 1.84
C PRO A 61 -14.59 -3.53 1.62
N PHE A 62 -13.30 -3.42 1.96
CA PHE A 62 -12.41 -4.56 2.05
C PHE A 62 -11.34 -4.37 3.13
N ILE A 63 -10.75 -5.48 3.60
CA ILE A 63 -9.55 -5.51 4.43
C ILE A 63 -8.58 -6.51 3.81
N TYR A 64 -7.37 -6.04 3.53
CA TYR A 64 -6.24 -6.88 3.18
C TYR A 64 -5.50 -7.30 4.46
N VAL A 65 -5.39 -8.61 4.70
CA VAL A 65 -4.66 -9.18 5.83
C VAL A 65 -3.40 -9.85 5.34
N THR A 66 -2.27 -9.52 5.95
CA THR A 66 -0.98 -10.11 5.61
C THR A 66 -0.13 -10.39 6.84
N PHE A 67 0.74 -11.39 6.74
CA PHE A 67 1.68 -11.78 7.79
C PHE A 67 3.12 -11.63 7.26
N PRO A 68 3.73 -10.42 7.34
CA PRO A 68 5.06 -10.19 6.77
C PRO A 68 6.14 -11.08 7.35
N SER A 69 6.09 -11.36 8.66
CA SER A 69 7.04 -12.28 9.31
C SER A 69 7.01 -13.69 8.69
N ALA A 70 5.83 -14.19 8.35
CA ALA A 70 5.65 -15.53 7.76
C ALA A 70 6.18 -15.65 6.31
N LYS A 71 6.58 -14.53 5.70
CA LYS A 71 7.15 -14.46 4.35
C LYS A 71 8.65 -14.24 4.34
N ASP A 72 9.24 -13.95 5.49
CA ASP A 72 10.68 -13.80 5.64
C ASP A 72 11.25 -15.06 6.32
N PRO A 73 11.96 -15.92 5.58
CA PRO A 73 12.50 -17.17 6.13
C PRO A 73 13.56 -16.96 7.22
N LYS A 74 14.04 -15.73 7.42
CA LYS A 74 15.01 -15.35 8.47
C LYS A 74 14.38 -14.51 9.58
N TRP A 75 13.05 -14.45 9.65
CA TRP A 75 12.36 -13.66 10.66
C TRP A 75 12.64 -14.20 12.07
N ASP A 76 12.39 -15.49 12.30
CA ASP A 76 12.47 -16.12 13.62
C ASP A 76 13.90 -16.09 14.20
N ASP A 77 14.93 -16.11 13.34
CA ASP A 77 16.34 -15.93 13.76
C ASP A 77 16.59 -14.56 14.41
N ARG A 78 15.90 -13.51 13.93
CA ARG A 78 16.08 -12.11 14.35
C ARG A 78 15.07 -11.68 15.40
N HIS A 79 13.88 -12.30 15.40
CA HIS A 79 12.73 -11.91 16.21
C HIS A 79 12.03 -13.17 16.78
N PRO A 80 12.71 -13.96 17.62
CA PRO A 80 12.17 -15.23 18.10
C PRO A 80 10.90 -15.04 18.94
N GLY A 81 9.93 -15.93 18.72
CA GLY A 81 8.70 -15.98 19.51
C GLY A 81 7.70 -14.85 19.25
N VAL A 82 7.90 -14.02 18.22
CA VAL A 82 6.95 -12.98 17.83
C VAL A 82 6.72 -12.97 16.33
N SER A 83 5.51 -12.60 15.93
CA SER A 83 5.12 -12.48 14.53
C SER A 83 4.48 -11.13 14.25
N THR A 84 4.36 -10.77 12.97
CA THR A 84 3.69 -9.55 12.54
C THR A 84 2.47 -9.85 11.70
N CYS A 85 1.41 -9.08 11.92
CA CYS A 85 0.24 -9.03 11.08
C CYS A 85 -0.03 -7.57 10.69
N GLN A 86 -0.49 -7.35 9.46
CA GLN A 86 -0.84 -6.03 8.98
C GLN A 86 -2.20 -6.09 8.32
N LEU A 87 -3.06 -5.14 8.69
CA LEU A 87 -4.36 -4.92 8.10
C LEU A 87 -4.31 -3.65 7.26
N ILE A 88 -4.74 -3.71 6.01
CA ILE A 88 -4.72 -2.57 5.08
C ILE A 88 -6.12 -2.39 4.49
N THR A 89 -6.59 -1.16 4.48
CA THR A 89 -7.83 -0.79 3.78
C THR A 89 -7.69 0.59 3.13
N ILE A 90 -8.73 1.00 2.40
CA ILE A 90 -8.84 2.33 1.83
C ILE A 90 -9.50 3.31 2.80
N THR A 91 -9.16 4.59 2.66
CA THR A 91 -9.76 5.67 3.43
C THR A 91 -9.89 6.93 2.57
N ASN A 92 -10.85 7.80 2.88
CA ASN A 92 -10.92 9.11 2.25
C ASN A 92 -9.94 10.04 2.99
N PRO A 93 -8.94 10.63 2.30
CA PRO A 93 -7.96 11.51 2.95
C PRO A 93 -8.60 12.72 3.65
N GLU A 94 -9.76 13.18 3.18
CA GLU A 94 -10.48 14.33 3.75
C GLU A 94 -10.92 14.10 5.20
N TRP A 95 -11.13 12.84 5.61
CA TRP A 95 -11.49 12.50 7.00
C TRP A 95 -10.43 12.94 8.01
N PHE A 96 -9.17 13.05 7.58
CA PHE A 96 -8.04 13.39 8.46
C PHE A 96 -7.42 14.76 8.17
N GLU A 97 -7.81 15.45 7.09
CA GLU A 97 -7.18 16.70 6.64
C GLU A 97 -7.22 17.80 7.71
N GLN A 98 -8.30 17.87 8.49
CA GLN A 98 -8.45 18.84 9.59
C GLN A 98 -7.37 18.71 10.69
N PHE A 99 -6.77 17.53 10.84
CA PHE A 99 -5.73 17.26 11.84
C PHE A 99 -4.32 17.52 11.32
N ARG A 100 -4.16 17.86 10.03
CA ARG A 100 -2.87 18.09 9.41
C ARG A 100 -2.22 19.37 9.93
N ASP A 101 -0.93 19.30 10.24
CA ASP A 101 -0.12 20.50 10.50
C ASP A 101 -0.05 21.36 9.23
N LYS A 102 -0.43 22.64 9.35
CA LYS A 102 -0.48 23.60 8.23
C LYS A 102 0.86 24.30 8.00
N SER A 103 1.90 23.98 8.78
CA SER A 103 3.23 24.54 8.56
C SER A 103 3.84 24.02 7.26
N THR A 104 4.71 24.83 6.65
CA THR A 104 5.40 24.49 5.39
C THR A 104 6.47 23.42 5.55
N LYS A 105 6.78 22.99 6.79
CA LYS A 105 7.79 21.97 7.09
C LYS A 105 7.13 20.61 7.27
N LYS A 106 7.84 19.56 6.86
CA LYS A 106 7.43 18.18 7.15
C LYS A 106 7.33 18.00 8.67
N SER A 107 6.18 17.52 9.13
CA SER A 107 5.85 17.47 10.55
C SER A 107 4.96 16.27 10.85
N GLN A 108 5.32 15.55 11.92
CA GLN A 108 4.46 14.52 12.51
C GLN A 108 3.43 15.11 13.47
N LYS A 109 3.46 16.43 13.70
CA LYS A 109 2.48 17.09 14.56
C LYS A 109 1.08 16.93 13.96
N ARG A 110 0.10 16.90 14.86
CA ARG A 110 -1.32 16.81 14.54
C ARG A 110 -2.03 17.93 15.27
N LEU A 111 -2.85 18.69 14.55
CA LEU A 111 -3.82 19.59 15.15
C LEU A 111 -4.88 18.74 15.85
N ASN A 112 -5.42 19.23 16.97
CA ASN A 112 -6.43 18.52 17.78
C ASN A 112 -6.07 17.04 17.99
N LYS A 113 -4.88 16.80 18.58
CA LYS A 113 -4.26 15.48 18.65
C LYS A 113 -5.17 14.42 19.27
N ASP A 114 -5.95 14.77 20.28
CA ASP A 114 -6.81 13.81 20.97
C ASP A 114 -7.97 13.36 20.07
N ASP A 115 -8.64 14.28 19.37
CA ASP A 115 -9.68 13.97 18.38
C ASP A 115 -9.13 13.12 17.22
N TYR A 116 -7.92 13.45 16.75
CA TYR A 116 -7.21 12.65 15.75
C TYR A 116 -6.98 11.22 16.22
N LEU A 117 -6.51 11.05 17.46
CA LEU A 117 -6.27 9.73 18.05
C LEU A 117 -7.57 8.97 18.26
N GLN A 118 -8.64 9.64 18.68
CA GLN A 118 -9.96 9.04 18.84
C GLN A 118 -10.47 8.48 17.50
N LEU A 119 -10.47 9.29 16.43
CA LEU A 119 -10.92 8.84 15.11
C LEU A 119 -10.02 7.72 14.56
N LYS A 120 -8.70 7.87 14.69
CA LYS A 120 -7.72 6.87 14.27
C LYS A 120 -7.95 5.53 14.98
N ASN A 121 -8.16 5.55 16.30
CA ASN A 121 -8.37 4.34 17.09
C ASN A 121 -9.71 3.69 16.76
N ALA A 122 -10.77 4.46 16.52
CA ALA A 122 -12.07 3.91 16.11
C ALA A 122 -11.97 3.06 14.82
N PHE A 123 -11.27 3.54 13.79
CA PHE A 123 -11.03 2.75 12.57
C PHE A 123 -10.14 1.52 12.83
N ALA A 124 -9.12 1.65 13.68
CA ALA A 124 -8.24 0.52 14.02
C ALA A 124 -8.99 -0.58 14.77
N GLU A 125 -9.82 -0.21 15.75
CA GLU A 125 -10.66 -1.13 16.53
C GLU A 125 -11.63 -1.88 15.62
N ILE A 126 -12.32 -1.18 14.70
CA ILE A 126 -13.18 -1.81 13.69
C ILE A 126 -12.40 -2.88 12.91
N MET A 127 -11.20 -2.57 12.41
CA MET A 127 -10.42 -3.53 11.63
C MET A 127 -9.95 -4.74 12.47
N ILE A 128 -9.59 -4.53 13.73
CA ILE A 128 -9.18 -5.59 14.67
C ILE A 128 -10.38 -6.46 15.06
N GLU A 129 -11.57 -5.88 15.22
CA GLU A 129 -12.80 -6.63 15.47
C GLU A 129 -13.12 -7.55 14.29
N ARG A 130 -13.02 -7.04 13.05
CA ARG A 130 -13.17 -7.88 11.84
C ARG A 130 -12.13 -9.00 11.76
N LEU A 131 -10.88 -8.73 12.15
CA LEU A 131 -9.85 -9.77 12.24
C LEU A 131 -10.22 -10.81 13.30
N SER A 132 -10.76 -10.39 14.44
CA SER A 132 -11.16 -11.26 15.55
C SER A 132 -12.32 -12.18 15.19
N GLU A 133 -13.29 -11.69 14.43
CA GLU A 133 -14.39 -12.52 13.92
C GLU A 133 -13.92 -13.63 12.98
N LEU A 134 -12.99 -13.31 12.08
CA LEU A 134 -12.57 -14.21 11.00
C LEU A 134 -11.36 -15.09 11.36
N PHE A 135 -10.49 -14.57 12.22
CA PHE A 135 -9.24 -15.20 12.64
C PHE A 135 -9.05 -15.07 14.16
N PRO A 136 -9.99 -15.58 14.98
CA PRO A 136 -9.93 -15.46 16.44
C PRO A 136 -8.63 -16.02 17.02
N GLN A 137 -8.05 -17.03 16.37
CA GLN A 137 -6.79 -17.64 16.77
C GLN A 137 -5.58 -16.71 16.67
N TYR A 138 -5.60 -15.71 15.78
CA TYR A 138 -4.53 -14.71 15.66
C TYR A 138 -4.83 -13.49 16.52
N ALA A 139 -6.10 -13.08 16.59
CA ALA A 139 -6.51 -11.91 17.36
C ALA A 139 -6.21 -12.03 18.86
N LYS A 140 -6.39 -13.23 19.44
CA LYS A 140 -6.07 -13.49 20.85
C LYS A 140 -4.58 -13.34 21.20
N GLU A 141 -3.70 -13.38 20.21
CA GLU A 141 -2.25 -13.29 20.40
C GLU A 141 -1.71 -11.88 20.17
N ILE A 142 -2.58 -10.89 19.90
CA ILE A 142 -2.17 -9.49 19.71
C ILE A 142 -1.59 -8.93 21.02
N ILE A 143 -0.32 -8.54 20.98
CA ILE A 143 0.41 -7.89 22.09
C ILE A 143 0.83 -6.46 21.78
N PHE A 144 0.65 -6.03 20.53
CA PHE A 144 0.95 -4.67 20.08
C PHE A 144 0.01 -4.25 18.96
N SER A 145 -0.43 -3.00 18.98
CA SER A 145 -1.19 -2.39 17.90
C SER A 145 -0.78 -0.93 17.71
N GLU A 146 -0.55 -0.54 16.46
CA GLU A 146 -0.36 0.83 16.02
C GLU A 146 -1.08 1.01 14.68
N SER A 147 -1.52 2.22 14.35
CA SER A 147 -2.20 2.48 13.09
C SER A 147 -1.74 3.78 12.42
N SER A 148 -1.82 3.78 11.09
CA SER A 148 -1.49 4.91 10.23
C SER A 148 -2.70 5.36 9.41
N THR A 149 -2.86 6.67 9.34
CA THR A 149 -3.90 7.38 8.57
C THR A 149 -3.31 7.92 7.26
N SER A 150 -4.15 8.47 6.40
CA SER A 150 -3.72 9.19 5.17
C SER A 150 -2.59 10.19 5.45
N ILE A 151 -2.74 11.04 6.48
CA ILE A 151 -1.74 12.07 6.83
C ILE A 151 -0.49 11.49 7.51
N SER A 152 -0.55 10.29 8.09
CA SER A 152 0.66 9.55 8.49
C SER A 152 1.41 9.06 7.25
N GLN A 153 0.70 8.53 6.26
CA GLN A 153 1.32 8.04 5.03
C GLN A 153 1.95 9.16 4.20
N GLN A 154 1.26 10.29 4.03
CA GLN A 154 1.83 11.47 3.35
C GLN A 154 3.17 11.91 3.98
N TYR A 155 3.29 11.85 5.31
CA TYR A 155 4.54 12.22 5.99
C TYR A 155 5.72 11.31 5.57
N TYR A 156 5.50 9.99 5.51
CA TYR A 156 6.55 9.02 5.19
C TYR A 156 6.79 8.87 3.69
N MET A 157 5.71 8.81 2.90
CA MET A 157 5.74 8.52 1.46
C MET A 157 5.87 9.77 0.59
N GLN A 158 5.53 10.94 1.11
CA GLN A 158 5.55 12.23 0.38
C GLN A 158 4.68 12.25 -0.87
N ASN A 159 3.59 11.50 -0.84
CA ASN A 159 2.57 11.47 -1.87
C ASN A 159 1.41 12.43 -1.53
N ASP A 160 0.48 12.60 -2.46
CA ASP A 160 -0.50 13.70 -2.39
C ASP A 160 -1.57 13.47 -1.33
N TYR A 161 -1.95 12.22 -1.06
CA TYR A 161 -3.09 11.87 -0.22
C TYR A 161 -2.80 10.74 0.78
N GLY A 162 -1.64 10.09 0.74
CA GLY A 162 -1.36 8.90 1.55
C GLY A 162 -1.77 7.59 0.85
N GLU A 163 -1.79 7.61 -0.48
CA GLU A 163 -2.17 6.53 -1.37
C GLU A 163 -1.05 5.49 -1.59
N LEU A 164 -1.40 4.22 -1.74
CA LEU A 164 -0.40 3.15 -1.93
C LEU A 164 0.18 3.12 -3.35
N TYR A 165 -0.64 3.50 -4.32
CA TYR A 165 -0.40 3.25 -5.74
C TYR A 165 -0.30 4.53 -6.58
N ALA A 166 0.04 5.65 -5.93
CA ALA A 166 0.21 6.97 -6.53
C ALA A 166 -0.97 7.36 -7.45
N LEU A 167 -0.79 7.52 -8.76
CA LEU A 167 -1.88 7.97 -9.62
C LEU A 167 -3.12 7.07 -9.50
N PRO A 168 -4.32 7.65 -9.37
CA PRO A 168 -5.54 6.87 -9.18
C PRO A 168 -5.81 6.00 -10.41
N HIS A 169 -6.23 4.76 -10.18
CA HIS A 169 -6.51 3.79 -11.25
C HIS A 169 -7.95 3.95 -11.74
N THR A 170 -8.28 5.15 -12.22
CA THR A 170 -9.59 5.44 -12.81
C THR A 170 -9.66 4.93 -14.24
N VAL A 171 -10.88 4.75 -14.75
CA VAL A 171 -11.10 4.46 -16.18
C VAL A 171 -10.44 5.53 -17.07
N ASP A 172 -10.49 6.80 -16.66
CA ASP A 172 -9.87 7.90 -17.40
C ASP A 172 -8.36 7.74 -17.55
N ARG A 173 -7.65 7.27 -16.52
CA ARG A 173 -6.19 7.03 -16.58
C ARG A 173 -5.79 6.13 -17.75
N PHE A 174 -6.63 5.15 -18.09
CA PHE A 174 -6.35 4.15 -19.12
C PHE A 174 -6.91 4.51 -20.51
N LYS A 175 -7.50 5.70 -20.67
CA LYS A 175 -7.85 6.21 -22.00
C LYS A 175 -6.58 6.52 -22.78
N SER A 176 -6.60 6.30 -24.09
CA SER A 176 -5.41 6.39 -24.93
C SER A 176 -4.74 7.76 -24.87
N ASP A 177 -5.51 8.84 -24.77
CA ASP A 177 -5.05 10.23 -24.69
C ASP A 177 -4.36 10.59 -23.37
N ILE A 178 -4.63 9.85 -22.28
CA ILE A 178 -3.97 10.05 -20.98
C ILE A 178 -2.84 9.05 -20.80
N TRP A 179 -3.09 7.77 -21.12
CA TRP A 179 -2.12 6.70 -20.90
C TRP A 179 -0.82 6.91 -21.69
N THR A 180 -0.89 7.46 -22.91
CA THR A 180 0.32 7.74 -23.71
C THR A 180 1.16 8.89 -23.17
N GLU A 181 0.59 9.75 -22.31
CA GLU A 181 1.31 10.81 -21.61
C GLU A 181 2.05 10.29 -20.37
N LEU A 182 1.67 9.13 -19.85
CA LEU A 182 2.43 8.40 -18.84
C LEU A 182 3.62 7.69 -19.51
N ARG A 183 4.65 8.46 -19.86
CA ARG A 183 5.86 7.98 -20.54
C ARG A 183 7.12 8.55 -19.88
N HIS A 184 8.24 7.89 -20.13
CA HIS A 184 9.55 8.27 -19.56
C HIS A 184 10.05 9.61 -20.10
N GLU A 185 9.89 9.84 -21.40
CA GLU A 185 10.32 11.06 -22.07
C GLU A 185 9.19 12.09 -22.10
N CYS A 186 9.47 13.29 -21.60
CA CYS A 186 8.52 14.40 -21.60
C CYS A 186 9.05 15.58 -22.42
N ASP A 187 8.21 16.61 -22.60
CA ASP A 187 8.52 17.77 -23.45
C ASP A 187 9.63 18.68 -22.88
N ILE A 188 10.11 18.40 -21.66
CA ILE A 188 11.19 19.13 -21.00
C ILE A 188 12.53 18.43 -21.30
N PRO A 189 13.42 19.01 -22.11
CA PRO A 189 14.68 18.39 -22.46
C PRO A 189 15.54 18.10 -21.23
N GLY A 190 16.02 16.86 -21.12
CA GLY A 190 16.85 16.40 -20.00
C GLY A 190 16.08 15.96 -18.76
N LEU A 191 14.75 16.08 -18.74
CA LEU A 191 13.91 15.53 -17.68
C LEU A 191 13.34 14.16 -18.11
N ILE A 192 13.65 13.12 -17.33
CA ILE A 192 13.13 11.77 -17.53
C ILE A 192 12.29 11.37 -16.33
N LEU A 193 11.09 10.86 -16.58
CA LEU A 193 10.16 10.36 -15.56
C LEU A 193 10.40 8.87 -15.30
N SER A 194 10.23 8.45 -14.04
CA SER A 194 10.42 7.08 -13.58
C SER A 194 9.43 6.74 -12.45
N GLY A 195 9.49 5.50 -11.96
CA GLY A 195 8.63 5.01 -10.88
C GLY A 195 7.34 4.37 -11.39
N GLN A 196 6.42 4.06 -10.47
CA GLN A 196 5.23 3.25 -10.77
C GLN A 196 4.21 3.95 -11.68
N ASP A 197 4.20 5.28 -11.78
CA ASP A 197 3.17 5.98 -12.55
C ASP A 197 3.39 6.01 -14.06
N VAL A 198 4.62 5.75 -14.52
CA VAL A 198 4.95 5.73 -15.96
C VAL A 198 4.36 4.53 -16.69
N MET A 199 4.00 3.48 -15.96
CA MET A 199 3.30 2.33 -16.53
C MET A 199 2.18 1.97 -15.59
N PHE A 200 2.43 1.11 -14.61
CA PHE A 200 1.39 0.59 -13.72
C PHE A 200 1.82 0.61 -12.26
N CYS A 201 0.89 0.45 -11.32
CA CYS A 201 1.27 0.48 -9.91
C CYS A 201 2.09 -0.74 -9.44
N GLY A 202 2.74 -0.57 -8.30
CA GLY A 202 3.31 -1.66 -7.51
C GLY A 202 4.78 -1.95 -7.81
N VAL A 203 5.37 -2.79 -6.96
CA VAL A 203 6.82 -3.06 -6.93
C VAL A 203 7.33 -3.62 -8.26
N THR A 204 6.60 -4.58 -8.84
CA THR A 204 7.00 -5.18 -10.12
C THR A 204 7.03 -4.14 -11.24
N SER A 205 6.03 -3.27 -11.34
CA SER A 205 6.03 -2.24 -12.38
C SER A 205 7.10 -1.18 -12.12
N ALA A 206 7.30 -0.76 -10.87
CA ALA A 206 8.38 0.15 -10.50
C ALA A 206 9.77 -0.41 -10.88
N LEU A 207 10.00 -1.71 -10.65
CA LEU A 207 11.23 -2.40 -11.04
C LEU A 207 11.45 -2.34 -12.56
N HIS A 208 10.44 -2.71 -13.35
CA HIS A 208 10.53 -2.68 -14.81
C HIS A 208 10.71 -1.25 -15.34
N ASN A 209 10.00 -0.27 -14.77
CA ASN A 209 10.15 1.13 -15.14
C ASN A 209 11.55 1.66 -14.82
N GLY A 210 12.23 1.16 -13.78
CA GLY A 210 13.63 1.50 -13.54
C GLY A 210 14.53 1.13 -14.73
N LEU A 211 14.37 -0.07 -15.28
CA LEU A 211 15.11 -0.52 -16.46
C LEU A 211 14.76 0.31 -17.71
N LEU A 212 13.46 0.56 -17.94
CA LEU A 212 13.00 1.35 -19.08
C LEU A 212 13.45 2.83 -18.99
N THR A 213 13.50 3.39 -17.78
CA THR A 213 14.07 4.72 -17.51
C THR A 213 15.54 4.77 -17.89
N ALA A 214 16.33 3.78 -17.46
CA ALA A 214 17.74 3.70 -17.82
C ALA A 214 17.93 3.56 -19.34
N GLN A 215 17.05 2.81 -20.01
CA GLN A 215 17.05 2.68 -21.46
C GLN A 215 16.73 4.00 -22.16
N ALA A 216 15.76 4.79 -21.65
CA ALA A 216 15.46 6.12 -22.17
C ALA A 216 16.65 7.09 -22.03
N ILE A 217 17.48 6.93 -20.98
CA ILE A 217 18.70 7.72 -20.76
C ILE A 217 19.84 7.26 -21.69
N LEU A 218 20.13 5.95 -21.73
CA LEU A 218 21.28 5.39 -22.43
C LEU A 218 21.06 5.21 -23.94
N LYS A 219 19.81 5.28 -24.40
CA LYS A 219 19.41 5.08 -25.80
C LYS A 219 19.86 3.71 -26.36
N GLY A 220 19.72 2.66 -25.55
CA GLY A 220 20.08 1.28 -25.90
C GLY A 220 19.03 0.26 -25.44
N ASP A 221 19.07 -0.96 -25.98
CA ASP A 221 18.13 -2.04 -25.64
C ASP A 221 18.59 -2.79 -24.38
N LEU A 222 18.28 -2.23 -23.21
CA LEU A 222 18.74 -2.78 -21.94
C LEU A 222 18.01 -4.08 -21.54
N LEU A 223 16.82 -4.32 -22.08
CA LEU A 223 16.12 -5.60 -21.91
C LEU A 223 16.91 -6.72 -22.58
N LYS A 224 17.37 -6.50 -23.81
CA LYS A 224 18.22 -7.44 -24.52
C LYS A 224 19.58 -7.64 -23.84
N ASP A 225 20.18 -6.56 -23.34
CA ASP A 225 21.44 -6.66 -22.61
C ASP A 225 21.27 -7.45 -21.30
N LEU A 226 20.17 -7.25 -20.58
CA LEU A 226 19.83 -8.00 -19.37
C LEU A 226 19.61 -9.49 -19.67
N ASP A 227 18.82 -9.82 -20.70
CA ASP A 227 18.60 -11.21 -21.14
C ASP A 227 19.94 -11.90 -21.49
N LYS A 228 20.81 -11.21 -22.25
CA LYS A 228 22.14 -11.71 -22.57
C LYS A 228 22.99 -11.96 -21.31
N ALA A 229 22.97 -11.03 -20.35
CA ALA A 229 23.71 -11.18 -19.11
C ALA A 229 23.22 -12.38 -18.28
N ILE A 230 21.89 -12.56 -18.18
CA ILE A 230 21.27 -13.70 -17.48
C ILE A 230 21.72 -15.01 -18.12
N ARG A 231 21.63 -15.15 -19.46
CA ARG A 231 22.05 -16.37 -20.16
C ARG A 231 23.51 -16.72 -19.90
N LEU A 232 24.40 -15.73 -20.01
CA LEU A 232 25.83 -15.92 -19.74
C LEU A 232 26.07 -16.38 -18.29
N GLN A 233 25.34 -15.83 -17.33
CA GLN A 233 25.47 -16.22 -15.94
C GLN A 233 24.98 -17.65 -15.70
N THR A 234 23.84 -18.05 -16.28
CA THR A 234 23.29 -19.41 -16.15
C THR A 234 24.16 -20.46 -16.85
N GLU A 235 24.66 -20.17 -18.05
CA GLU A 235 25.56 -21.07 -18.79
C GLU A 235 26.89 -21.30 -18.07
N ASN A 236 27.42 -20.27 -17.39
CA ASN A 236 28.66 -20.41 -16.62
C ASN A 236 28.47 -21.23 -15.34
N VAL A 237 27.32 -21.13 -14.68
CA VAL A 237 26.98 -21.97 -13.51
C VAL A 237 26.92 -23.45 -13.93
N ASN A 238 26.25 -23.76 -15.05
CA ASN A 238 26.13 -25.14 -15.55
C ASN A 238 27.45 -25.73 -16.09
N LYS A 239 28.49 -24.91 -16.31
CA LYS A 239 29.84 -25.37 -16.70
C LYS A 239 30.78 -25.56 -15.51
N SER A 240 30.41 -25.05 -14.35
CA SER A 240 31.18 -25.17 -13.10
C SER A 240 30.70 -26.29 -12.17
N GLU A 241 29.61 -26.98 -12.55
CA GLU A 241 29.17 -28.27 -12.00
C GLU A 241 29.68 -29.42 -12.88
#